data_AF-A0A8D2EHQ6-F1
#
_entry.id   AF-A0A8D2EHQ6-F1
#
_cell.length_a   1.000
_cell.length_b   1.000
_cell.length_c   1.000
_cell.angle_alpha   90.00
_cell.angle_beta   90.00
_cell.angle_gamma   90.00
#
_symmetry.space_group_name_H-M   'P 1'
#
loop_
_entity.id
_entity.type
_entity.pdbx_description
1 polymer ?
#
loop_
_entity_poly.entity_id
_entity_poly.type
_entity_poly.pdbx_seq_one_letter_code
_entity_poly.pdbx_strand_id
1 'polypeptide(L)'
;MALQGILVVELAGLAPGPFCAMVLADFGARVVRVERPGSHYDVSRLGRGKRSLALDLKQPRGAAVLRRLCARSDVLLEPFRSGVMEKLQLGPEILQRDNPRLIYARLTGFGQSGSFSRLAGHDINYLALSGVLSKIGRNGENPYAPLNLLADFAGGGLMCVLGIMMALFERTRSGKGQVIDANMVEGTAYLSSFLWKTQKSSLWEAPRGQNILDGGAPFYTTYRTADGEFMAVGAVEPQFYELLIKGCWGMLQFPSQKTA
;
A
#
# COMPACT_ATOMS: atom_id res chain seq x y z
N MET A 1 1.58 -9.99 -21.40
CA MET A 1 1.25 -9.40 -20.08
C MET A 1 0.43 -8.13 -20.30
N ALA A 2 -0.46 -7.75 -19.38
CA ALA A 2 -1.48 -6.72 -19.60
C ALA A 2 -0.93 -5.29 -19.83
N LEU A 3 0.24 -4.96 -19.28
CA LEU A 3 0.89 -3.65 -19.41
C LEU A 3 2.03 -3.62 -20.44
N GLN A 4 2.09 -4.61 -21.32
CA GLN A 4 3.10 -4.64 -22.37
C GLN A 4 3.01 -3.38 -23.26
N GLY A 5 4.15 -2.71 -23.43
CA GLY A 5 4.25 -1.46 -24.19
C GLY A 5 4.11 -0.18 -23.35
N ILE A 6 3.66 -0.27 -22.08
CA ILE A 6 3.59 0.87 -21.17
C ILE A 6 4.98 1.23 -20.65
N LEU A 7 5.34 2.51 -20.74
CA LEU A 7 6.62 3.07 -20.31
C LEU A 7 6.46 3.86 -19.01
N VAL A 8 7.15 3.43 -17.97
CA VAL A 8 7.07 4.05 -16.63
C VAL A 8 8.43 4.59 -16.25
N VAL A 9 8.46 5.84 -15.81
CA VAL A 9 9.59 6.45 -15.11
C VAL A 9 9.26 6.49 -13.62
N GLU A 10 10.04 5.80 -12.80
CA GLU A 10 9.94 5.82 -11.35
C GLU A 10 11.03 6.73 -10.79
N LEU A 11 10.68 7.78 -10.03
CA LEU A 11 11.67 8.49 -9.21
C LEU A 11 11.87 7.73 -7.90
N ALA A 12 13.13 7.42 -7.58
CA ALA A 12 13.46 6.58 -6.44
C ALA A 12 12.92 7.15 -5.12
N GLY A 13 12.23 6.31 -4.37
CA GLY A 13 11.77 6.57 -3.01
C GLY A 13 11.82 5.31 -2.15
N LEU A 14 11.05 5.32 -1.07
CA LEU A 14 10.95 4.20 -0.13
C LEU A 14 9.71 3.34 -0.43
N ALA A 15 9.72 2.12 0.11
CA ALA A 15 8.66 1.10 0.16
C ALA A 15 7.48 1.26 -0.83
N PRO A 16 6.50 2.17 -0.62
CA PRO A 16 5.34 2.38 -1.50
C PRO A 16 5.69 2.64 -2.97
N GLY A 17 6.67 3.50 -3.25
CA GLY A 17 7.08 3.88 -4.61
C GLY A 17 7.67 2.72 -5.40
N PRO A 18 8.76 2.09 -4.89
CA PRO A 18 9.33 0.90 -5.47
C PRO A 18 8.33 -0.26 -5.58
N PHE A 19 7.46 -0.44 -4.60
CA PHE A 19 6.42 -1.47 -4.69
C PHE A 19 5.42 -1.19 -5.84
N CYS A 20 4.89 0.04 -5.94
CA CYS A 20 3.96 0.43 -7.01
C CYS A 20 4.57 0.17 -8.40
N ALA A 21 5.80 0.66 -8.63
CA ALA A 21 6.52 0.43 -9.87
C ALA A 21 6.86 -1.06 -10.11
N MET A 22 7.11 -1.84 -9.06
CA MET A 22 7.36 -3.28 -9.18
C MET A 22 6.10 -4.00 -9.66
N VAL A 23 4.93 -3.69 -9.10
CA VAL A 23 3.65 -4.26 -9.55
C VAL A 23 3.42 -3.96 -11.03
N LEU A 24 3.65 -2.71 -11.47
CA LEU A 24 3.52 -2.36 -12.90
C LEU A 24 4.49 -3.17 -13.79
N ALA A 25 5.73 -3.36 -13.34
CA ALA A 25 6.73 -4.17 -14.05
C ALA A 25 6.32 -5.65 -14.11
N ASP A 26 5.85 -6.21 -12.99
CA ASP A 26 5.39 -7.59 -12.89
C ASP A 26 4.22 -7.84 -13.87
N PHE A 27 3.38 -6.83 -14.14
CA PHE A 27 2.30 -6.90 -15.13
C PHE A 27 2.69 -6.49 -16.56
N GLY A 28 3.99 -6.29 -16.83
CA GLY A 28 4.55 -6.16 -18.18
C GLY A 28 4.96 -4.75 -18.60
N ALA A 29 4.85 -3.74 -17.73
CA ALA A 29 5.34 -2.39 -18.03
C ALA A 29 6.87 -2.36 -18.08
N ARG A 30 7.44 -1.52 -18.96
CA ARG A 30 8.88 -1.25 -18.97
C ARG A 30 9.18 -0.09 -18.03
N VAL A 31 9.78 -0.41 -16.89
CA VAL A 31 10.06 0.56 -15.83
C VAL A 31 11.53 0.99 -15.84
N VAL A 32 11.76 2.30 -15.86
CA VAL A 32 13.06 2.93 -15.64
C VAL A 32 13.02 3.67 -14.30
N ARG A 33 13.77 3.18 -13.32
CA ARG A 33 13.98 3.83 -12.04
C ARG A 33 15.09 4.87 -12.16
N VAL A 34 14.81 6.09 -11.74
CA VAL A 34 15.75 7.21 -11.69
C VAL A 34 16.15 7.45 -10.25
N GLU A 35 17.44 7.33 -9.95
CA GLU A 35 17.98 7.52 -8.60
C GLU A 35 19.05 8.61 -8.56
N ARG A 36 19.29 9.16 -7.36
CA ARG A 36 20.35 10.15 -7.19
C ARG A 36 21.72 9.46 -7.18
N PRO A 37 22.77 10.05 -7.78
CA PRO A 37 24.13 9.54 -7.66
C PRO A 37 24.54 9.38 -6.19
N GLY A 38 25.24 8.30 -5.87
CA GLY A 38 25.66 7.99 -4.48
C GLY A 38 24.52 7.51 -3.58
N SER A 39 23.34 7.23 -4.12
CA SER A 39 22.28 6.59 -3.34
C SER A 39 22.67 5.14 -3.01
N HIS A 40 22.67 4.80 -1.72
CA HIS A 40 22.91 3.45 -1.22
C HIS A 40 21.60 2.69 -0.91
N TYR A 41 20.46 3.14 -1.43
CA TYR A 41 19.20 2.43 -1.21
C TYR A 41 19.25 1.08 -1.93
N ASP A 42 19.09 0.00 -1.15
CA ASP A 42 19.16 -1.37 -1.63
C ASP A 42 18.11 -1.63 -2.73
N VAL A 43 18.57 -1.57 -3.98
CA VAL A 43 17.77 -1.80 -5.19
C VAL A 43 17.30 -3.25 -5.29
N SER A 44 17.87 -4.19 -4.50
CA SER A 44 17.64 -5.62 -4.70
C SER A 44 16.25 -6.11 -4.27
N ARG A 45 15.59 -5.44 -3.32
CA ARG A 45 14.39 -6.02 -2.67
C ARG A 45 13.08 -5.80 -3.44
N LEU A 46 12.91 -4.61 -4.03
CA LEU A 46 11.71 -4.23 -4.81
C LEU A 46 12.07 -3.66 -6.20
N GLY A 47 13.30 -3.95 -6.67
CA GLY A 47 13.80 -3.49 -7.96
C GLY A 47 13.65 -4.49 -9.11
N ARG A 48 13.11 -5.69 -8.86
CA ARG A 48 12.95 -6.72 -9.91
C ARG A 48 12.15 -6.18 -11.10
N GLY A 49 12.53 -6.57 -12.31
CA GLY A 49 11.85 -6.16 -13.55
C GLY A 49 12.15 -4.72 -14.01
N LYS A 50 12.98 -3.95 -13.29
CA LYS A 50 13.27 -2.54 -13.60
C LYS A 50 14.67 -2.34 -14.13
N ARG A 51 14.87 -1.28 -14.91
CA ARG A 51 16.19 -0.75 -15.27
C ARG A 51 16.49 0.47 -14.40
N SER A 52 17.74 0.68 -13.99
CA SER A 52 18.13 1.87 -13.21
C SER A 52 18.89 2.90 -14.05
N LEU A 53 18.75 4.16 -13.70
CA LEU A 53 19.48 5.30 -14.25
C LEU A 53 19.79 6.31 -13.13
N ALA A 54 21.06 6.60 -12.91
CA ALA A 54 21.45 7.63 -11.94
C ALA A 54 21.42 9.03 -12.57
N LEU A 55 20.61 9.95 -12.02
CA LEU A 55 20.53 11.35 -12.43
C LEU A 55 20.51 12.28 -11.21
N ASP A 56 21.40 13.28 -11.20
CA ASP A 56 21.25 14.41 -10.28
C ASP A 56 20.26 15.42 -10.84
N LEU A 57 19.02 15.36 -10.35
CA LEU A 57 17.94 16.24 -10.77
C LEU A 57 18.11 17.70 -10.32
N LYS A 58 19.08 18.00 -9.43
CA LYS A 58 19.43 19.38 -9.08
C LYS A 58 20.29 20.04 -10.15
N GLN A 59 20.94 19.26 -11.01
CA GLN A 59 21.70 19.79 -12.13
C GLN A 59 20.78 20.02 -13.33
N PRO A 60 20.90 21.16 -14.05
CA PRO A 60 20.08 21.45 -15.22
C PRO A 60 20.12 20.34 -16.28
N ARG A 61 21.29 19.70 -16.46
CA ARG A 61 21.44 18.55 -17.37
C ARG A 61 20.65 17.32 -16.90
N GLY A 62 20.66 17.01 -15.60
CA GLY A 62 19.91 15.88 -15.06
C GLY A 62 18.40 16.09 -15.18
N ALA A 63 17.92 17.29 -14.85
CA ALA A 63 16.51 17.67 -15.05
C ALA A 63 16.10 17.59 -16.54
N ALA A 64 16.96 18.06 -17.46
CA ALA A 64 16.71 17.96 -18.90
C ALA A 64 16.63 16.52 -19.40
N VAL A 65 17.45 15.60 -18.87
CA VAL A 65 17.36 14.17 -19.21
C VAL A 65 16.04 13.58 -18.72
N LEU A 66 15.64 13.85 -17.48
CA LEU A 66 14.35 13.37 -16.97
C LEU A 66 13.18 13.89 -17.81
N ARG A 67 13.17 15.18 -18.14
CA ARG A 67 12.15 15.80 -18.99
C ARG A 67 12.04 15.09 -20.35
N ARG A 68 13.17 14.72 -20.97
CA ARG A 68 13.19 13.93 -22.23
C ARG A 68 12.67 12.51 -22.06
N LEU A 69 12.93 11.86 -20.93
CA LEU A 69 12.35 10.55 -20.62
C LEU A 69 10.83 10.65 -20.50
N CYS A 70 10.34 11.62 -19.72
CA CYS A 70 8.91 11.85 -19.52
C CYS A 70 8.18 12.23 -20.82
N ALA A 71 8.85 12.93 -21.76
CA ALA A 71 8.30 13.23 -23.07
C ALA A 71 7.94 11.99 -23.92
N ARG A 72 8.51 10.82 -23.58
CA ARG A 72 8.29 9.55 -24.26
C ARG A 72 7.65 8.48 -23.39
N SER A 73 7.29 8.83 -22.14
CA SER A 73 6.77 7.87 -21.18
C SER A 73 5.26 8.00 -21.02
N ASP A 74 4.63 6.92 -20.56
CA ASP A 74 3.22 6.90 -20.26
C ASP A 74 2.93 7.38 -18.84
N VAL A 75 3.82 7.03 -17.91
CA VAL A 75 3.67 7.29 -16.48
C VAL A 75 4.96 7.86 -15.91
N LEU A 76 4.85 8.91 -15.12
CA LEU A 76 5.87 9.32 -14.15
C LEU A 76 5.32 9.04 -12.75
N LEU A 77 6.03 8.24 -11.96
CA LEU A 77 5.73 7.96 -10.56
C LEU A 77 6.75 8.68 -9.68
N GLU A 78 6.28 9.54 -8.78
CA GLU A 78 7.15 10.28 -7.85
C GLU A 78 6.60 10.27 -6.42
N PRO A 79 7.44 10.02 -5.39
CA PRO A 79 7.00 9.91 -4.01
C PRO A 79 7.40 11.12 -3.14
N PHE A 80 7.68 12.27 -3.73
CA PHE A 80 8.18 13.43 -3.02
C PHE A 80 7.06 14.28 -2.41
N ARG A 81 7.43 15.07 -1.40
CA ARG A 81 6.50 16.00 -0.75
C ARG A 81 6.04 17.07 -1.73
N SER A 82 4.85 17.61 -1.45
CA SER A 82 4.27 18.73 -2.20
C SER A 82 5.28 19.88 -2.37
N GLY A 83 5.46 20.33 -3.61
CA GLY A 83 6.36 21.41 -3.99
C GLY A 83 7.79 20.99 -4.35
N VAL A 84 8.21 19.75 -4.12
CA VAL A 84 9.58 19.30 -4.46
C VAL A 84 9.81 19.31 -5.97
N MET A 85 8.89 18.72 -6.73
CA MET A 85 9.02 18.61 -8.18
C MET A 85 8.85 19.96 -8.88
N GLU A 86 8.01 20.83 -8.34
CA GLU A 86 7.83 22.21 -8.81
C GLU A 86 9.12 23.02 -8.65
N LYS A 87 9.80 22.91 -7.50
CA LYS A 87 11.10 23.56 -7.27
C LYS A 87 12.19 23.09 -8.24
N LEU A 88 12.09 21.85 -8.72
CA LEU A 88 12.99 21.29 -9.72
C LEU A 88 12.56 21.60 -11.17
N GLN A 89 11.48 22.38 -11.37
CA GLN A 89 10.87 22.65 -12.68
C GLN A 89 10.44 21.36 -13.43
N LEU A 90 10.04 20.35 -12.67
CA LEU A 90 9.61 19.03 -13.15
C LEU A 90 8.19 18.68 -12.63
N GLY A 91 7.41 19.70 -12.26
CA GLY A 91 6.01 19.57 -11.86
C GLY A 91 5.08 19.16 -13.02
N PRO A 92 3.84 18.76 -12.72
CA PRO A 92 2.89 18.24 -13.69
C PRO A 92 2.58 19.24 -14.79
N GLU A 93 2.38 20.52 -14.47
CA GLU A 93 2.09 21.57 -15.46
C GLU A 93 3.16 21.65 -16.55
N ILE A 94 4.45 21.55 -16.17
CA ILE A 94 5.57 21.64 -17.11
C ILE A 94 5.65 20.36 -17.94
N LEU A 95 5.63 19.19 -17.29
CA LEU A 95 5.84 17.92 -17.99
C LEU A 95 4.64 17.52 -18.87
N GLN A 96 3.41 17.83 -18.44
CA GLN A 96 2.21 17.56 -19.23
C GLN A 96 2.03 18.55 -20.38
N ARG A 97 2.62 19.76 -20.31
CA ARG A 97 2.69 20.64 -21.48
C ARG A 97 3.53 20.02 -22.60
N ASP A 98 4.63 19.34 -22.26
CA ASP A 98 5.48 18.68 -23.24
C ASP A 98 4.94 17.31 -23.68
N ASN A 99 4.24 16.61 -22.77
CA ASN A 99 3.57 15.35 -23.04
C ASN A 99 2.15 15.37 -22.46
N PRO A 100 1.15 15.84 -23.23
CA PRO A 100 -0.26 15.89 -22.78
C PRO A 100 -0.88 14.53 -22.47
N ARG A 101 -0.19 13.42 -22.82
CA ARG A 101 -0.61 12.05 -22.55
C ARG A 101 -0.02 11.49 -21.26
N LEU A 102 0.88 12.22 -20.59
CA LEU A 102 1.59 11.75 -19.41
C LEU A 102 0.65 11.61 -18.20
N ILE A 103 0.62 10.43 -17.61
CA ILE A 103 0.02 10.21 -16.30
C ILE A 103 1.08 10.56 -15.26
N TYR A 104 0.79 11.59 -14.47
CA TYR A 104 1.69 12.07 -13.41
C TYR A 104 1.19 11.54 -12.06
N ALA A 105 1.76 10.44 -11.60
CA ALA A 105 1.38 9.80 -10.35
C ALA A 105 2.24 10.31 -9.19
N ARG A 106 1.58 10.93 -8.22
CA ARG A 106 2.16 11.36 -6.94
C ARG A 106 1.77 10.36 -5.87
N LEU A 107 2.74 9.79 -5.18
CA LEU A 107 2.51 8.80 -4.13
C LEU A 107 3.10 9.28 -2.80
N THR A 108 2.27 9.89 -1.97
CA THR A 108 2.70 10.49 -0.69
C THR A 108 1.96 9.90 0.50
N GLY A 109 2.38 10.30 1.70
CA GLY A 109 1.68 9.91 2.92
C GLY A 109 0.37 10.66 3.13
N PHE A 110 0.44 11.99 3.10
CA PHE A 110 -0.67 12.90 3.49
C PHE A 110 -1.37 13.60 2.30
N GLY A 111 -0.97 13.33 1.05
CA GLY A 111 -1.49 14.01 -0.13
C GLY A 111 -0.77 15.31 -0.47
N GLN A 112 -1.18 15.95 -1.56
CA GLN A 112 -0.53 17.17 -2.08
C GLN A 112 -1.07 18.47 -1.46
N SER A 113 -2.19 18.40 -0.75
CA SER A 113 -2.90 19.55 -0.18
C SER A 113 -3.22 19.38 1.32
N GLY A 114 -3.72 20.44 1.96
CA GLY A 114 -4.03 20.43 3.39
C GLY A 114 -2.82 20.69 4.30
N SER A 115 -3.09 20.87 5.60
CA SER A 115 -2.08 21.24 6.62
C SER A 115 -0.99 20.20 6.82
N PHE A 116 -1.28 18.92 6.53
CA PHE A 116 -0.34 17.82 6.71
C PHE A 116 0.56 17.55 5.49
N SER A 117 0.27 18.12 4.31
CA SER A 117 0.98 17.85 3.04
C SER A 117 2.49 18.07 3.06
N ARG A 118 2.98 18.91 3.99
CA ARG A 118 4.42 19.23 4.13
C ARG A 118 5.10 18.50 5.28
N LEU A 119 4.36 17.78 6.12
CA LEU A 119 4.92 17.09 7.27
C LEU A 119 5.66 15.81 6.87
N ALA A 120 6.63 15.43 7.69
CA ALA A 120 7.25 14.13 7.63
C ALA A 120 6.34 13.08 8.28
N GLY A 121 6.44 11.84 7.84
CA GLY A 121 5.75 10.71 8.44
C GLY A 121 6.25 9.39 7.85
N HIS A 122 5.81 8.31 8.45
CA HIS A 122 5.93 6.94 7.98
C HIS A 122 4.58 6.23 8.10
N ASP A 123 4.49 5.01 7.61
CA ASP A 123 3.29 4.15 7.61
C ASP A 123 2.39 4.36 8.83
N ILE A 124 2.94 4.18 10.04
CA ILE A 124 2.18 4.26 11.30
C ILE A 124 1.49 5.61 11.50
N ASN A 125 2.09 6.73 11.05
CA ASN A 125 1.47 8.06 11.15
C ASN A 125 0.28 8.18 10.21
N TYR A 126 0.39 7.64 8.99
CA TYR A 126 -0.68 7.67 8.00
C TYR A 126 -1.81 6.73 8.40
N LEU A 127 -1.45 5.54 8.90
CA LEU A 127 -2.37 4.55 9.44
C LEU A 127 -3.13 5.09 10.65
N ALA A 128 -2.47 5.87 11.51
CA ALA A 128 -3.11 6.56 12.63
C ALA A 128 -4.15 7.58 12.15
N LEU A 129 -3.80 8.46 11.21
CA LEU A 129 -4.74 9.46 10.69
C LEU A 129 -5.88 8.87 9.86
N SER A 130 -5.69 7.71 9.24
CA SER A 130 -6.78 6.98 8.58
C SER A 130 -7.85 6.47 9.56
N GLY A 131 -7.57 6.52 10.87
CA GLY A 131 -8.40 5.97 11.95
C GLY A 131 -8.20 4.49 12.20
N VAL A 132 -7.62 3.75 11.24
CA VAL A 132 -7.54 2.28 11.27
C VAL A 132 -6.64 1.78 12.39
N LEU A 133 -5.53 2.47 12.69
CA LEU A 133 -4.65 2.08 13.80
C LEU A 133 -5.42 1.93 15.11
N SER A 134 -6.40 2.81 15.38
CA SER A 134 -7.19 2.80 16.62
C SER A 134 -7.99 1.51 16.85
N LYS A 135 -8.20 0.73 15.79
CA LYS A 135 -8.98 -0.52 15.78
C LYS A 135 -8.10 -1.78 15.82
N ILE A 136 -6.77 -1.65 15.75
CA ILE A 136 -5.84 -2.78 15.73
C ILE A 136 -5.16 -2.93 17.09
N GLY A 137 -5.23 -4.14 17.66
CA GLY A 137 -4.58 -4.49 18.93
C GLY A 137 -5.55 -5.07 19.95
N ARG A 138 -5.01 -5.58 21.07
CA ARG A 138 -5.81 -6.14 22.16
C ARG A 138 -6.47 -5.03 22.98
N ASN A 139 -7.51 -5.42 23.72
CA ASN A 139 -8.14 -4.55 24.70
C ASN A 139 -7.15 -4.23 25.85
N GLY A 140 -7.15 -3.00 26.33
CA GLY A 140 -6.27 -2.55 27.43
C GLY A 140 -4.80 -2.34 27.06
N GLU A 141 -4.41 -2.62 25.81
CA GLU A 141 -3.05 -2.40 25.31
C GLU A 141 -2.99 -1.22 24.34
N ASN A 142 -1.78 -0.73 24.05
CA ASN A 142 -1.54 0.25 22.99
C ASN A 142 -1.93 -0.35 21.62
N PRO A 143 -2.43 0.47 20.67
CA PRO A 143 -2.60 0.02 19.30
C PRO A 143 -1.29 -0.49 18.69
N TYR A 144 -1.36 -1.55 17.89
CA TYR A 144 -0.21 -2.15 17.22
C TYR A 144 -0.26 -1.87 15.71
N ALA A 145 0.87 -1.46 15.13
CA ALA A 145 0.99 -1.29 13.69
C ALA A 145 1.27 -2.65 13.02
N PRO A 146 0.43 -3.11 12.07
CA PRO A 146 0.61 -4.39 11.38
C PRO A 146 1.75 -4.28 10.34
N LEU A 147 2.98 -4.14 10.84
CA LEU A 147 4.15 -3.78 10.05
C LEU A 147 3.86 -2.47 9.28
N ASN A 148 4.26 -2.41 8.01
CA ASN A 148 3.87 -1.36 7.07
C ASN A 148 2.98 -1.91 5.92
N LEU A 149 2.20 -2.96 6.19
CA LEU A 149 1.38 -3.61 5.15
C LEU A 149 0.19 -2.76 4.71
N LEU A 150 -0.42 -2.03 5.65
CA LEU A 150 -1.67 -1.32 5.38
C LEU A 150 -1.46 0.02 4.68
N ALA A 151 -0.61 0.92 5.20
CA ALA A 151 -0.50 2.26 4.62
C ALA A 151 0.50 2.31 3.46
N ASP A 152 1.73 1.83 3.62
CA ASP A 152 2.74 1.87 2.54
C ASP A 152 2.29 1.02 1.34
N PHE A 153 1.87 -0.22 1.55
CA PHE A 153 1.63 -1.16 0.46
C PHE A 153 0.17 -1.17 -0.02
N ALA A 154 -0.79 -1.51 0.84
CA ALA A 154 -2.18 -1.64 0.41
C ALA A 154 -2.80 -0.28 0.08
N GLY A 155 -2.81 0.64 1.05
CA GLY A 155 -3.43 1.97 0.96
C GLY A 155 -2.63 2.96 0.12
N GLY A 156 -1.33 2.78 0.00
CA GLY A 156 -0.46 3.62 -0.82
C GLY A 156 -0.17 2.99 -2.18
N GLY A 157 0.73 2.02 -2.18
CA GLY A 157 1.26 1.40 -3.39
C GLY A 157 0.19 0.82 -4.33
N LEU A 158 -0.66 -0.09 -3.84
CA LEU A 158 -1.72 -0.71 -4.65
C LEU A 158 -2.79 0.29 -5.09
N MET A 159 -3.20 1.22 -4.22
CA MET A 159 -4.14 2.28 -4.61
C MET A 159 -3.56 3.20 -5.68
N CYS A 160 -2.25 3.49 -5.65
CA CYS A 160 -1.57 4.23 -6.70
C CYS A 160 -1.54 3.44 -8.01
N VAL A 161 -1.25 2.13 -7.98
CA VAL A 161 -1.36 1.25 -9.15
C VAL A 161 -2.77 1.32 -9.73
N LEU A 162 -3.81 1.18 -8.91
CA LEU A 162 -5.20 1.28 -9.35
C LEU A 162 -5.49 2.63 -10.02
N GLY A 163 -5.03 3.74 -9.43
CA GLY A 163 -5.13 5.07 -10.01
C GLY A 163 -4.47 5.17 -11.38
N ILE A 164 -3.25 4.63 -11.51
CA ILE A 164 -2.50 4.59 -12.78
C ILE A 164 -3.26 3.78 -13.83
N MET A 165 -3.78 2.60 -13.46
CA MET A 165 -4.55 1.74 -14.35
C MET A 165 -5.83 2.43 -14.83
N MET A 166 -6.58 3.07 -13.93
CA MET A 166 -7.77 3.84 -14.29
C MET A 166 -7.43 5.01 -15.22
N ALA A 167 -6.33 5.71 -14.98
CA ALA A 167 -5.89 6.80 -15.84
C ALA A 167 -5.41 6.32 -17.22
N LEU A 168 -4.72 5.18 -17.29
CA LEU A 168 -4.35 4.54 -18.55
C LEU A 168 -5.58 4.13 -19.35
N PHE A 169 -6.59 3.57 -18.67
CA PHE A 169 -7.86 3.20 -19.29
C PHE A 169 -8.64 4.42 -19.79
N GLU A 170 -8.79 5.47 -18.97
CA GLU A 170 -9.44 6.72 -19.36
C GLU A 170 -8.78 7.33 -20.62
N ARG A 171 -7.45 7.33 -20.65
CA ARG A 171 -6.64 7.85 -21.75
C ARG A 171 -6.88 7.13 -23.08
N THR A 172 -7.42 5.91 -23.08
CA THR A 172 -7.83 5.21 -24.33
C THR A 172 -8.98 5.92 -25.03
N ARG A 173 -9.81 6.66 -24.29
CA ARG A 173 -10.96 7.40 -24.80
C ARG A 173 -10.61 8.87 -25.02
N SER A 174 -10.04 9.52 -24.02
CA SER A 174 -9.74 10.96 -24.07
C SER A 174 -8.49 11.29 -24.87
N GLY A 175 -7.56 10.32 -24.96
CA GLY A 175 -6.23 10.55 -25.48
C GLY A 175 -5.33 11.40 -24.57
N LYS A 176 -5.76 11.75 -23.35
CA LYS A 176 -5.06 12.67 -22.43
C LYS A 176 -4.57 11.98 -21.16
N GLY A 177 -3.48 12.47 -20.61
CA GLY A 177 -3.01 12.11 -19.28
C GLY A 177 -3.72 12.91 -18.19
N GLN A 178 -3.39 12.63 -16.94
CA GLN A 178 -3.91 13.33 -15.77
C GLN A 178 -2.96 13.20 -14.59
N VAL A 179 -3.16 14.02 -13.56
CA VAL A 179 -2.44 13.92 -12.29
C VAL A 179 -3.20 12.99 -11.37
N ILE A 180 -2.50 12.05 -10.76
CA ILE A 180 -3.03 11.19 -9.69
C ILE A 180 -2.38 11.65 -8.40
N ASP A 181 -3.19 12.10 -7.44
CA ASP A 181 -2.77 12.31 -6.05
C ASP A 181 -3.17 11.08 -5.24
N ALA A 182 -2.27 10.10 -5.14
CA ALA A 182 -2.46 8.92 -4.32
C ALA A 182 -1.78 9.14 -2.97
N ASN A 183 -2.56 9.05 -1.89
CA ASN A 183 -2.02 9.18 -0.54
C ASN A 183 -2.44 8.04 0.39
N MET A 184 -1.52 7.70 1.30
CA MET A 184 -1.68 6.53 2.17
C MET A 184 -2.78 6.71 3.20
N VAL A 185 -3.04 7.92 3.69
CA VAL A 185 -4.12 8.19 4.65
C VAL A 185 -5.48 7.85 4.04
N GLU A 186 -5.80 8.48 2.91
CA GLU A 186 -7.09 8.31 2.24
C GLU A 186 -7.22 6.91 1.65
N GLY A 187 -6.16 6.37 1.06
CA GLY A 187 -6.20 5.02 0.51
C GLY A 187 -6.42 3.94 1.59
N THR A 188 -5.80 4.09 2.77
CA THR A 188 -6.05 3.18 3.90
C THR A 188 -7.45 3.35 4.48
N ALA A 189 -7.95 4.58 4.56
CA ALA A 189 -9.33 4.84 4.96
C ALA A 189 -10.33 4.22 3.97
N TYR A 190 -10.05 4.32 2.67
CA TYR A 190 -10.87 3.73 1.61
C TYR A 190 -10.90 2.20 1.70
N LEU A 191 -9.74 1.54 1.85
CA LEU A 191 -9.67 0.09 2.07
C LEU A 191 -10.48 -0.37 3.29
N SER A 192 -10.57 0.49 4.30
CA SER A 192 -11.30 0.22 5.54
C SER A 192 -12.78 0.60 5.46
N SER A 193 -13.33 0.81 4.26
CA SER A 193 -14.74 1.16 4.06
C SER A 193 -15.70 0.17 4.71
N PHE A 194 -15.42 -1.14 4.67
CA PHE A 194 -16.28 -2.13 5.33
C PHE A 194 -16.32 -1.90 6.84
N LEU A 195 -15.16 -1.76 7.49
CA LEU A 195 -15.02 -1.46 8.91
C LEU A 195 -15.83 -0.20 9.28
N TRP A 196 -15.70 0.87 8.51
CA TRP A 196 -16.38 2.14 8.79
C TRP A 196 -17.89 2.09 8.54
N LYS A 197 -18.33 1.46 7.44
CA LYS A 197 -19.76 1.36 7.11
C LYS A 197 -20.53 0.41 8.01
N THR A 198 -19.84 -0.50 8.69
CA THR A 198 -20.47 -1.49 9.58
C THR A 198 -20.37 -1.12 11.06
N GLN A 199 -19.85 0.05 11.45
CA GLN A 199 -19.69 0.45 12.87
C GLN A 199 -20.98 0.37 13.72
N LYS A 200 -22.17 0.43 13.10
CA LYS A 200 -23.47 0.29 13.78
C LYS A 200 -24.07 -1.12 13.72
N SER A 201 -23.30 -2.10 13.26
CA SER A 201 -23.68 -3.51 13.28
C SER A 201 -23.07 -4.21 14.48
N SER A 202 -23.62 -5.37 14.82
CA SER A 202 -23.10 -6.26 15.88
C SER A 202 -21.64 -6.70 15.69
N LEU A 203 -21.04 -6.45 14.52
CA LEU A 203 -19.63 -6.70 14.26
C LEU A 203 -18.68 -5.80 15.08
N TRP A 204 -19.11 -4.61 15.51
CA TRP A 204 -18.21 -3.59 16.11
C TRP A 204 -18.78 -2.83 17.32
N GLU A 205 -19.77 -3.40 18.01
CA GLU A 205 -20.47 -2.74 19.13
C GLU A 205 -19.61 -2.60 20.41
N ALA A 206 -18.48 -3.31 20.49
CA ALA A 206 -17.63 -3.33 21.66
C ALA A 206 -16.33 -2.52 21.46
N PRO A 207 -15.62 -2.16 22.55
CA PRO A 207 -14.29 -1.56 22.45
C PRO A 207 -13.30 -2.42 21.66
N ARG A 208 -12.19 -1.81 21.21
CA ARG A 208 -11.11 -2.51 20.48
C ARG A 208 -10.70 -3.80 21.20
N GLY A 209 -10.57 -4.88 20.43
CA GLY A 209 -10.12 -6.19 20.88
C GLY A 209 -11.22 -7.02 21.55
N GLN A 210 -12.48 -6.59 21.47
CA GLN A 210 -13.66 -7.27 22.03
C GLN A 210 -14.74 -7.54 20.97
N ASN A 211 -14.43 -7.35 19.70
CA ASN A 211 -15.35 -7.50 18.58
C ASN A 211 -15.13 -8.83 17.84
N ILE A 212 -16.04 -9.12 16.91
CA ILE A 212 -16.03 -10.38 16.15
C ILE A 212 -14.74 -10.54 15.32
N LEU A 213 -14.25 -9.46 14.71
CA LEU A 213 -13.14 -9.53 13.73
C LEU A 213 -11.83 -8.88 14.22
N ASP A 214 -11.72 -8.49 15.49
CA ASP A 214 -10.51 -7.88 16.07
C ASP A 214 -9.84 -8.74 17.16
N GLY A 215 -10.21 -10.01 17.25
CA GLY A 215 -9.64 -10.99 18.18
C GLY A 215 -10.39 -11.16 19.49
N GLY A 216 -11.52 -10.46 19.67
CA GLY A 216 -12.41 -10.60 20.82
C GLY A 216 -13.29 -11.84 20.81
N ALA A 217 -13.64 -12.36 19.63
CA ALA A 217 -14.42 -13.59 19.50
C ALA A 217 -13.53 -14.84 19.61
N PRO A 218 -13.91 -15.86 20.41
CA PRO A 218 -13.13 -17.10 20.57
C PRO A 218 -13.05 -17.92 19.27
N PHE A 219 -14.00 -17.73 18.36
CA PHE A 219 -14.01 -18.40 17.05
C PHE A 219 -13.32 -17.59 15.95
N TYR A 220 -12.72 -16.45 16.27
CA TYR A 220 -11.96 -15.61 15.33
C TYR A 220 -10.75 -14.99 16.04
N THR A 221 -9.76 -15.83 16.37
CA THR A 221 -8.59 -15.43 17.16
C THR A 221 -7.48 -16.47 17.05
N THR A 222 -6.37 -16.26 17.76
CA THR A 222 -5.24 -17.20 17.82
C THR A 222 -5.12 -17.84 19.19
N TYR A 223 -4.82 -19.14 19.24
CA TYR A 223 -4.61 -19.91 20.46
C TYR A 223 -3.18 -20.47 20.53
N ARG A 224 -2.57 -20.43 21.72
CA ARG A 224 -1.27 -21.08 21.95
C ARG A 224 -1.45 -22.60 22.01
N THR A 225 -0.56 -23.33 21.34
CA THR A 225 -0.56 -24.81 21.29
C THR A 225 0.48 -25.40 22.27
N ALA A 226 0.45 -26.73 22.46
CA ALA A 226 1.29 -27.42 23.45
C ALA A 226 2.80 -27.35 23.16
N ASP A 227 3.18 -27.15 21.90
CA ASP A 227 4.55 -26.91 21.44
C ASP A 227 5.00 -25.44 21.62
N GLY A 228 4.13 -24.58 22.13
CA GLY A 228 4.43 -23.17 22.38
C GLY A 228 4.16 -22.24 21.20
N GLU A 229 3.82 -22.79 20.03
CA GLU A 229 3.43 -22.03 18.82
C GLU A 229 1.95 -21.58 18.89
N PHE A 230 1.39 -21.12 17.76
CA PHE A 230 0.03 -20.60 17.69
C PHE A 230 -0.79 -21.20 16.53
N MET A 231 -2.06 -21.47 16.80
CA MET A 231 -3.07 -21.85 15.81
C MET A 231 -4.07 -20.69 15.60
N ALA A 232 -4.35 -20.34 14.35
CA ALA A 232 -5.42 -19.40 14.01
C ALA A 232 -6.77 -20.12 13.87
N VAL A 233 -7.81 -19.56 14.48
CA VAL A 233 -9.20 -20.01 14.36
C VAL A 233 -10.00 -18.90 13.69
N GLY A 234 -10.79 -19.26 12.68
CA GLY A 234 -11.67 -18.35 11.93
C GLY A 234 -13.02 -19.00 11.59
N ALA A 235 -13.62 -19.70 12.54
CA ALA A 235 -14.86 -20.47 12.38
C ALA A 235 -16.10 -19.59 12.65
N VAL A 236 -16.30 -18.56 11.82
CA VAL A 236 -17.35 -17.55 12.02
C VAL A 236 -18.75 -18.13 11.78
N GLU A 237 -18.92 -18.95 10.75
CA GLU A 237 -20.20 -19.57 10.41
C GLU A 237 -20.55 -20.73 11.36
N PRO A 238 -21.81 -20.86 11.80
CA PRO A 238 -22.20 -21.88 12.81
C PRO A 238 -21.80 -23.32 12.46
N GLN A 239 -21.93 -23.72 11.20
CA GLN A 239 -21.55 -25.06 10.74
C GLN A 239 -20.03 -25.30 10.80
N PHE A 240 -19.20 -24.26 10.62
CA PHE A 240 -17.75 -24.37 10.76
C PHE A 240 -17.35 -24.41 12.23
N TYR A 241 -18.06 -23.67 13.08
CA TYR A 241 -17.87 -23.73 14.53
C TYR A 241 -18.23 -25.11 15.09
N GLU A 242 -19.32 -25.72 14.63
CA GLU A 242 -19.69 -27.08 15.03
C GLU A 242 -18.60 -28.11 14.66
N LEU A 243 -18.00 -27.98 13.48
CA LEU A 243 -16.87 -28.82 13.06
C LEU A 243 -15.63 -28.60 13.94
N LEU A 244 -15.32 -27.35 14.30
CA LEU A 244 -14.23 -27.04 15.22
C LEU A 244 -14.43 -27.72 16.57
N ILE A 245 -15.63 -27.61 17.16
CA ILE A 245 -15.95 -28.23 18.45
C ILE A 245 -15.87 -29.76 18.36
N LYS A 246 -16.43 -30.37 17.31
CA LYS A 246 -16.32 -31.82 17.10
C LYS A 246 -14.88 -32.29 16.98
N GLY A 247 -14.04 -31.57 16.24
CA GLY A 247 -12.61 -31.86 16.09
C GLY A 247 -11.87 -31.78 17.42
N CYS A 248 -12.06 -30.69 18.17
CA CYS A 248 -11.45 -30.51 19.50
C CYS A 248 -11.93 -31.56 20.52
N TRP A 249 -13.22 -31.91 20.50
CA TRP A 249 -13.77 -32.94 21.39
C TRP A 249 -13.31 -34.35 21.02
N GLY A 250 -13.13 -34.63 19.73
CA GLY A 250 -12.53 -35.86 19.25
C GLY A 250 -11.07 -36.04 19.69
N MET A 251 -10.31 -34.94 19.81
CA MET A 251 -8.95 -34.95 20.36
C MET A 251 -8.90 -35.12 21.88
N LEU A 252 -9.98 -34.77 22.60
CA LEU A 252 -10.11 -34.92 24.06
C LEU A 252 -10.60 -36.31 24.49
N GLN A 253 -10.83 -37.24 23.55
CA GLN A 253 -11.04 -38.65 23.91
C GLN A 253 -9.73 -39.22 24.46
N PHE A 254 -9.62 -39.21 25.79
CA PHE A 254 -8.50 -39.71 26.58
C PHE A 254 -7.99 -41.06 26.04
N PRO A 255 -6.66 -41.27 25.93
CA PRO A 255 -6.15 -42.63 25.85
C PRO A 255 -6.66 -43.35 27.10
N SER A 256 -7.50 -44.35 26.88
CA SER A 256 -7.96 -45.28 27.92
C SER A 256 -6.81 -45.56 28.90
N GLN A 257 -7.00 -45.17 30.16
CA GLN A 257 -6.16 -45.68 31.24
C GLN A 257 -6.24 -47.21 31.13
N LYS A 258 -5.16 -47.84 30.66
CA LYS A 258 -4.96 -49.26 30.87
C LYS A 258 -4.80 -49.42 32.38
N THR A 259 -5.90 -49.73 33.05
CA THR A 259 -5.90 -50.29 34.40
C THR A 259 -5.00 -51.52 34.39
N ALA A 260 -3.99 -51.50 35.26
CA ALA A 260 -3.26 -52.70 35.68
C ALA A 260 -4.16 -53.59 36.53
#